data_AF-A0A6L5XGK0-F1
#
_entry.id   AF-A0A6L5XGK0-F1
#
_cell.length_a   1.000
_cell.length_b   1.000
_cell.length_c   1.000
_cell.angle_alpha   90.00
_cell.angle_beta   90.00
_cell.angle_gamma   90.00
#
_symmetry.space_group_name_H-M   'P 1'
#
loop_
_entity.id
_entity.type
_entity.pdbx_description
1 polymer ?
#
loop_
_entity_poly.entity_id
_entity_poly.type
_entity_poly.pdbx_seq_one_letter_code
_entity_poly.pdbx_strand_id
1 'polypeptide(L)'
;MKKFLTLVAALCCAVAAMATDYDGLLTVVVNNDTTRQEAKISLTQSANGYKFSLNNFMLKAGDQVLGVGNIALDSLTAAPQYGYKTIAVKKSVNIAAGTDPSVETWVGPMLGPVPLNLTANFVDDALDFSISIYMAALEQNVNVHFFGTAPVAASGDLNGDGVTNVTDVTTLVQMILNAK
;
A
#
# COMPACT_ATOMS: atom_id res chain seq x y z
N MET A 1 16.71 10.86 -56.63
CA MET A 1 16.82 10.54 -55.19
C MET A 1 15.43 10.44 -54.60
N LYS A 2 14.92 9.24 -54.31
CA LYS A 2 13.67 9.06 -53.55
C LYS A 2 14.03 8.36 -52.25
N LYS A 3 14.32 9.15 -51.21
CA LYS A 3 14.64 8.64 -49.88
C LYS A 3 13.32 8.26 -49.21
N PHE A 4 13.14 6.96 -48.94
CA PHE A 4 12.06 6.46 -48.11
C PHE A 4 12.28 6.97 -46.68
N LEU A 5 11.35 7.75 -46.16
CA LEU A 5 11.34 8.20 -44.77
C LEU A 5 10.46 7.22 -43.99
N THR A 6 11.07 6.18 -43.43
CA THR A 6 10.38 5.24 -42.53
C THR A 6 10.33 5.87 -41.14
N LEU A 7 9.15 6.35 -40.74
CA LEU A 7 8.89 6.83 -39.39
C LEU A 7 8.51 5.62 -38.50
N VAL A 8 9.42 5.19 -37.63
CA VAL A 8 9.10 4.21 -36.57
C VAL A 8 8.47 4.99 -35.42
N ALA A 9 7.15 4.90 -35.28
CA ALA A 9 6.45 5.37 -34.09
C ALA A 9 6.68 4.35 -32.97
N ALA A 10 7.63 4.63 -32.07
CA ALA A 10 7.78 3.88 -30.83
C ALA A 10 6.59 4.23 -29.92
N LEU A 11 5.60 3.33 -29.84
CA LEU A 11 4.50 3.43 -28.89
C LEU A 11 5.08 3.19 -27.49
N CYS A 12 5.46 4.27 -26.80
CA CYS A 12 5.78 4.23 -25.38
C CYS A 12 4.47 3.95 -24.62
N CYS A 13 4.15 2.67 -24.39
CA CYS A 13 3.14 2.30 -23.40
C CYS A 13 3.66 2.70 -22.02
N ALA A 14 3.32 3.92 -21.59
CA ALA A 14 3.50 4.32 -20.20
C ALA A 14 2.65 3.38 -19.35
N VAL A 15 3.30 2.53 -18.55
CA VAL A 15 2.60 1.73 -17.54
C VAL A 15 2.06 2.74 -16.53
N ALA A 16 0.75 3.00 -16.57
CA ALA A 16 0.08 3.76 -15.51
C ALA A 16 0.36 3.03 -14.19
N ALA A 17 0.87 3.75 -13.20
CA ALA A 17 1.07 3.18 -11.88
C ALA A 17 -0.31 2.95 -11.24
N MET A 18 -0.70 1.69 -11.09
CA MET A 18 -1.95 1.32 -10.43
C MET A 18 -1.64 1.02 -8.97
N ALA A 19 -2.24 1.79 -8.06
CA ALA A 19 -2.21 1.51 -6.64
C ALA A 19 -3.35 0.56 -6.29
N THR A 20 -3.03 -0.53 -5.58
CA THR A 20 -4.04 -1.35 -4.92
C THR A 20 -4.02 -0.99 -3.44
N ASP A 21 -5.18 -0.59 -2.92
CA ASP A 21 -5.38 -0.34 -1.51
C ASP A 21 -6.01 -1.57 -0.86
N TYR A 22 -5.45 -2.00 0.26
CA TYR A 22 -5.92 -3.12 1.05
C TYR A 22 -6.42 -2.59 2.40
N ASP A 23 -7.68 -2.86 2.69
CA ASP A 23 -8.28 -2.55 3.98
C ASP A 23 -8.16 -3.79 4.88
N GLY A 24 -7.77 -3.58 6.15
CA GLY A 24 -7.56 -4.69 7.06
C GLY A 24 -7.17 -4.27 8.47
N LEU A 25 -6.78 -5.26 9.26
CA LEU A 25 -6.44 -5.07 10.66
C LEU A 25 -4.92 -5.14 10.86
N LEU A 26 -4.35 -4.04 11.33
CA LEU A 26 -2.96 -3.91 11.72
C LEU A 26 -2.82 -4.35 13.18
N THR A 27 -2.17 -5.48 13.40
CA THR A 27 -1.77 -5.95 14.74
C THR A 27 -0.39 -5.40 15.06
N VAL A 28 -0.29 -4.66 16.15
CA VAL A 28 0.93 -3.98 16.57
C VAL A 28 1.38 -4.57 17.90
N VAL A 29 2.59 -5.10 17.92
CA VAL A 29 3.23 -5.64 19.11
C VAL A 29 4.38 -4.71 19.47
N VAL A 30 4.27 -4.04 20.62
CA VAL A 30 5.33 -3.21 21.18
C VAL A 30 5.90 -3.96 22.37
N ASN A 31 7.14 -4.43 22.24
CA ASN A 31 7.74 -5.42 23.13
C ASN A 31 6.86 -6.68 23.23
N ASN A 32 5.97 -6.76 24.22
CA ASN A 32 5.07 -7.89 24.44
C ASN A 32 3.57 -7.50 24.47
N ASP A 33 3.26 -6.20 24.40
CA ASP A 33 1.88 -5.73 24.42
C ASP A 33 1.31 -5.67 23.00
N THR A 34 0.12 -6.24 22.82
CA THR A 34 -0.53 -6.34 21.51
C THR A 34 -1.73 -5.41 21.44
N THR A 35 -1.75 -4.56 20.42
CA THR A 35 -2.90 -3.73 20.07
C THR A 35 -3.31 -3.95 18.63
N ARG A 36 -4.52 -3.50 18.28
CA ARG A 36 -5.08 -3.62 16.94
C ARG A 36 -5.67 -2.30 16.49
N GLN A 37 -5.50 -1.99 15.22
CA GLN A 37 -6.08 -0.82 14.58
C GLN A 37 -6.43 -1.13 13.13
N GLU A 38 -7.50 -0.52 12.64
CA GLU A 38 -7.79 -0.53 11.21
C GLU A 38 -6.68 0.22 10.47
N ALA A 39 -6.33 -0.28 9.29
CA ALA A 39 -5.37 0.38 8.41
C ALA A 39 -5.74 0.13 6.95
N LYS A 40 -5.47 1.15 6.15
CA LYS A 40 -5.44 1.05 4.69
C LYS A 40 -3.99 1.04 4.24
N ILE A 41 -3.61 0.02 3.48
CA ILE A 41 -2.25 -0.21 3.03
C ILE A 41 -2.24 -0.11 1.51
N SER A 42 -1.37 0.75 0.96
CA SER A 42 -1.27 0.92 -0.49
C SER A 42 -0.04 0.22 -1.02
N LEU A 43 -0.23 -0.67 -2.01
CA LEU A 43 0.85 -1.25 -2.81
C LEU A 43 0.70 -0.80 -4.26
N THR A 44 1.62 0.05 -4.73
CA THR A 44 1.58 0.61 -6.08
C THR A 44 2.64 -0.05 -6.96
N GLN A 45 2.22 -0.67 -8.06
CA GLN A 45 3.16 -1.16 -9.06
C GLN A 45 3.55 -0.04 -10.02
N SER A 46 4.85 0.10 -10.27
CA SER A 46 5.42 1.06 -11.23
C SER A 46 6.49 0.40 -12.09
N ALA A 47 7.04 1.12 -13.07
CA ALA A 47 8.17 0.64 -13.86
C ALA A 47 9.42 0.29 -13.01
N ASN A 48 9.57 0.93 -11.85
CA ASN A 48 10.72 0.76 -10.95
C ASN A 48 10.47 -0.27 -9.82
N GLY A 49 9.46 -1.11 -9.96
CA GLY A 49 9.02 -2.06 -8.93
C GLY A 49 7.85 -1.52 -8.12
N TYR A 50 7.72 -1.98 -6.89
CA TYR A 50 6.60 -1.65 -6.02
C TYR A 50 6.92 -0.50 -5.06
N LYS A 51 5.90 0.27 -4.72
CA LYS A 51 5.89 1.21 -3.61
C LYS A 51 4.90 0.72 -2.55
N PHE A 52 5.36 0.59 -1.32
CA PHE A 52 4.54 0.26 -0.16
C PHE A 52 4.29 1.52 0.67
N SER A 53 3.05 1.74 1.12
CA SER A 53 2.69 2.86 2.00
C SER A 53 1.79 2.42 3.14
N LEU A 54 2.21 2.71 4.37
CA LEU A 54 1.40 2.65 5.60
C LEU A 54 1.30 4.07 6.15
N ASN A 55 0.11 4.66 6.09
CA ASN A 55 -0.14 6.03 6.51
C ASN A 55 -0.66 6.08 7.96
N ASN A 56 -0.34 7.18 8.66
CA ASN A 56 -0.85 7.50 10.00
C ASN A 56 -0.67 6.35 11.00
N PHE A 57 0.50 5.69 10.98
CA PHE A 57 0.81 4.64 11.93
C PHE A 57 0.85 5.20 13.35
N MET A 58 0.26 4.47 14.29
CA MET A 58 0.14 4.87 15.70
C MET A 58 0.52 3.69 16.59
N LEU A 59 1.13 3.99 17.74
CA LEU A 59 1.28 3.02 18.83
C LEU A 59 0.20 3.31 19.88
N LYS A 60 -0.40 2.26 20.42
CA LYS A 60 -1.40 2.36 21.49
C LYS A 60 -0.92 1.59 22.71
N ALA A 61 -1.07 2.20 23.89
CA ALA A 61 -0.78 1.57 25.17
C ALA A 61 -1.82 2.04 26.20
N GLY A 62 -2.79 1.17 26.53
CA GLY A 62 -3.97 1.58 27.29
C GLY A 62 -4.72 2.70 26.56
N ASP A 63 -5.00 3.80 27.26
CA ASP A 63 -5.68 4.98 26.71
C ASP A 63 -4.73 5.96 26.00
N GLN A 64 -3.41 5.72 26.04
CA GLN A 64 -2.43 6.58 25.39
C GLN A 64 -2.25 6.16 23.92
N VAL A 65 -2.26 7.16 23.05
CA VAL A 65 -2.00 7.02 21.61
C VAL A 65 -0.80 7.88 21.26
N LEU A 66 0.20 7.27 20.62
CA LEU A 66 1.40 7.94 20.13
C LEU A 66 1.42 7.91 18.60
N GLY A 67 1.33 9.08 17.97
CA GLY A 67 1.45 9.22 16.52
C GLY A 67 2.87 8.95 16.04
N VAL A 68 3.07 7.87 15.28
CA VAL A 68 4.38 7.54 14.69
C VAL A 68 4.55 8.23 13.35
N GLY A 69 3.63 8.02 12.40
CA GLY A 69 3.60 8.75 11.13
C GLY A 69 3.48 7.86 9.90
N ASN A 70 3.96 8.35 8.77
CA ASN A 70 3.87 7.68 7.48
C ASN A 70 5.14 6.89 7.18
N ILE A 71 4.97 5.61 6.84
CA ILE A 71 6.03 4.72 6.38
C ILE A 71 5.83 4.48 4.89
N ALA A 72 6.76 4.97 4.08
CA ALA A 72 6.78 4.75 2.64
C ALA A 72 8.08 4.08 2.23
N LEU A 73 7.97 3.01 1.45
CA LEU A 73 9.10 2.28 0.88
C LEU A 73 8.94 2.24 -0.63
N ASP A 74 10.02 2.50 -1.35
CA ASP A 74 10.04 2.52 -2.81
C ASP A 74 11.02 1.50 -3.38
N SER A 75 10.99 1.38 -4.71
CA SER A 75 11.91 0.55 -5.48
C SER A 75 12.00 -0.89 -4.93
N LEU A 76 10.84 -1.46 -4.59
CA LEU A 76 10.73 -2.79 -4.01
C LEU A 76 10.61 -3.84 -5.11
N THR A 77 11.47 -4.86 -5.04
CA THR A 77 11.40 -6.00 -5.94
C THR A 77 10.51 -7.07 -5.34
N ALA A 78 9.55 -7.56 -6.13
CA ALA A 78 8.75 -8.72 -5.76
C ALA A 78 9.26 -9.97 -6.51
N ALA A 79 9.52 -11.05 -5.79
CA ALA A 79 9.85 -12.35 -6.35
C ALA A 79 8.59 -13.21 -6.46
N PRO A 80 8.38 -13.93 -7.58
CA PRO A 80 7.28 -14.89 -7.68
C PRO A 80 7.54 -16.09 -6.76
N GLN A 81 6.49 -16.55 -6.09
CA GLN A 81 6.44 -17.79 -5.34
C GLN A 81 5.17 -18.57 -5.74
N TYR A 82 5.04 -19.85 -5.35
CA TYR A 82 3.94 -20.68 -5.83
C TYR A 82 2.57 -20.13 -5.37
N GLY A 83 1.87 -19.44 -6.30
CA GLY A 83 0.55 -18.86 -6.08
C GLY A 83 0.51 -17.41 -5.56
N TYR A 84 1.65 -16.77 -5.29
CA TYR A 84 1.72 -15.39 -4.79
C TYR A 84 3.07 -14.72 -5.11
N LYS A 85 3.20 -13.43 -4.81
CA LYS A 85 4.47 -12.68 -4.90
C LYS A 85 4.96 -12.30 -3.51
N THR A 86 6.27 -12.23 -3.32
CA THR A 86 6.89 -11.83 -2.06
C THR A 86 7.82 -10.64 -2.26
N ILE A 87 7.65 -9.61 -1.44
CA ILE A 87 8.65 -8.57 -1.21
C ILE A 87 9.33 -8.86 0.13
N ALA A 88 10.66 -8.97 0.13
CA ALA A 88 11.45 -9.06 1.35
C ALA A 88 12.58 -8.03 1.30
N VAL A 89 12.61 -7.10 2.25
CA VAL A 89 13.57 -5.99 2.24
C VAL A 89 14.00 -5.60 3.64
N LYS A 90 15.26 -5.21 3.78
CA LYS A 90 15.81 -4.56 4.97
C LYS A 90 16.39 -3.22 4.56
N LYS A 91 15.87 -2.12 5.11
CA LYS A 91 16.28 -0.75 4.78
C LYS A 91 16.32 0.12 6.04
N SER A 92 17.16 1.14 6.03
CA SER A 92 17.02 2.25 6.98
C SER A 92 16.08 3.28 6.36
N VAL A 93 15.11 3.77 7.14
CA VAL A 93 14.02 4.61 6.64
C VAL A 93 13.76 5.80 7.56
N ASN A 94 13.41 6.94 6.97
CA ASN A 94 12.88 8.07 7.72
C ASN A 94 11.36 7.97 7.73
N ILE A 95 10.76 8.03 8.92
CA ILE A 95 9.31 8.07 9.08
C ILE A 95 8.86 9.53 8.95
N ALA A 96 7.99 9.81 7.99
CA ALA A 96 7.45 11.16 7.79
C ALA A 96 6.31 11.44 8.77
N ALA A 97 5.97 12.72 8.96
CA ALA A 97 4.77 13.09 9.70
C ALA A 97 3.53 12.50 9.02
N GLY A 98 2.55 12.10 9.81
CA GLY A 98 1.24 11.70 9.31
C GLY A 98 0.44 12.89 8.78
N THR A 99 -0.69 12.58 8.17
CA THR A 99 -1.63 13.54 7.58
C THR A 99 -2.93 13.67 8.36
N ASP A 100 -3.15 12.85 9.39
CA ASP A 100 -4.33 12.96 10.26
C ASP A 100 -4.27 14.26 11.08
N PRO A 101 -5.21 15.21 10.87
CA PRO A 101 -5.20 16.49 11.56
C PRO A 101 -5.57 16.39 13.05
N SER A 102 -6.11 15.25 13.51
CA SER A 102 -6.42 15.02 14.93
C SER A 102 -5.17 14.70 15.76
N VAL A 103 -4.05 14.40 15.11
CA VAL A 103 -2.78 14.09 15.77
C VAL A 103 -1.91 15.34 15.78
N GLU A 104 -1.76 15.96 16.95
CA GLU A 104 -1.00 17.21 17.09
C GLU A 104 0.50 17.04 16.86
N THR A 105 1.08 15.89 17.24
CA THR A 105 2.52 15.64 17.16
C THR A 105 2.83 14.24 16.65
N TRP A 106 3.74 14.17 15.68
CA TRP A 106 4.26 12.93 15.10
C TRP A 106 5.69 12.70 15.57
N VAL A 107 5.97 11.57 16.21
CA VAL A 107 7.32 11.27 16.71
C VAL A 107 8.25 10.74 15.62
N GLY A 108 7.71 10.15 14.56
CA GLY A 108 8.50 9.52 13.48
C GLY A 108 9.61 10.42 12.90
N PRO A 109 9.32 11.67 12.51
CA PRO A 109 10.34 12.59 12.01
C PRO A 109 11.48 12.87 12.99
N MET A 110 11.22 12.74 14.30
CA MET A 110 12.19 13.00 15.36
C MET A 110 13.09 11.79 15.67
N LEU A 111 12.71 10.58 15.22
CA LEU A 111 13.48 9.35 15.46
C LEU A 111 14.77 9.28 14.62
N GLY A 112 14.87 10.10 13.57
CA GLY A 112 15.90 9.93 12.55
C GLY A 112 15.69 8.65 11.73
N PRO A 113 16.71 8.19 10.99
CA PRO A 113 16.65 6.94 10.24
C PRO A 113 16.51 5.73 11.18
N VAL A 114 15.48 4.91 10.98
CA VAL A 114 15.23 3.68 11.74
C VAL A 114 15.43 2.43 10.87
N PRO A 115 16.02 1.34 11.39
CA PRO A 115 16.09 0.08 10.67
C PRO A 115 14.70 -0.56 10.57
N LEU A 116 14.30 -0.94 9.36
CA LEU A 116 13.03 -1.58 9.05
C LEU A 116 13.25 -2.85 8.24
N ASN A 117 12.65 -3.94 8.68
CA ASN A 117 12.56 -5.20 7.93
C ASN A 117 11.09 -5.40 7.51
N LEU A 118 10.84 -5.56 6.21
CA LEU A 118 9.52 -5.88 5.66
C LEU A 118 9.57 -7.23 4.96
N THR A 119 8.58 -8.07 5.25
CA THR A 119 8.19 -9.22 4.41
C THR A 119 6.72 -9.06 4.07
N ALA A 120 6.38 -9.00 2.78
CA ALA A 120 5.00 -8.92 2.31
C ALA A 120 4.73 -10.01 1.27
N ASN A 121 3.69 -10.79 1.48
CA ASN A 121 3.16 -11.77 0.55
C ASN A 121 1.82 -11.26 0.01
N PHE A 122 1.64 -11.31 -1.31
CA PHE A 122 0.44 -10.78 -1.92
C PHE A 122 0.06 -11.50 -3.21
N VAL A 123 -1.24 -11.56 -3.43
CA VAL A 123 -1.92 -11.96 -4.67
C VAL A 123 -3.00 -10.91 -4.89
N ASP A 124 -3.33 -10.59 -6.15
CA ASP A 124 -4.24 -9.54 -6.62
C ASP A 124 -5.11 -8.80 -5.58
N ASP A 125 -5.94 -9.52 -4.81
CA ASP A 125 -6.90 -9.01 -3.83
C ASP A 125 -6.55 -9.24 -2.35
N ALA A 126 -5.41 -9.84 -2.01
CA ALA A 126 -4.99 -10.12 -0.64
C ALA A 126 -3.52 -9.71 -0.37
N LEU A 127 -3.31 -9.07 0.77
CA LEU A 127 -2.00 -8.66 1.27
C LEU A 127 -1.82 -9.14 2.71
N ASP A 128 -0.75 -9.91 2.91
CA ASP A 128 -0.21 -10.29 4.22
C ASP A 128 1.18 -9.67 4.35
N PHE A 129 1.45 -8.94 5.43
CA PHE A 129 2.83 -8.50 5.68
C PHE A 129 3.19 -8.48 7.16
N SER A 130 4.51 -8.53 7.38
CA SER A 130 5.15 -8.25 8.66
C SER A 130 6.21 -7.17 8.52
N ILE A 131 6.22 -6.23 9.47
CA ILE A 131 7.26 -5.21 9.63
C ILE A 131 7.89 -5.35 11.02
N SER A 132 9.21 -5.29 11.10
CA SER A 132 9.95 -5.13 12.36
C SER A 132 10.77 -3.86 12.32
N ILE A 133 10.61 -3.01 13.34
CA ILE A 133 11.32 -1.72 13.49
C ILE A 133 11.90 -1.66 14.91
N TYR A 134 13.15 -1.25 15.02
CA TYR A 134 13.74 -0.87 16.29
C TYR A 134 13.84 0.65 16.37
N MET A 135 13.11 1.26 17.31
CA MET A 135 13.07 2.70 17.52
C MET A 135 14.00 3.06 18.69
N ALA A 136 15.29 3.25 18.39
CA ALA A 136 16.32 3.44 19.41
C ALA A 136 16.04 4.60 20.38
N ALA A 137 15.50 5.72 19.88
CA ALA A 137 15.17 6.88 20.72
C ALA A 137 14.03 6.62 21.73
N LEU A 138 13.24 5.56 21.52
CA LEU A 138 12.17 5.14 22.43
C LEU A 138 12.52 3.83 23.18
N GLU A 139 13.67 3.22 22.85
CA GLU A 139 14.09 1.89 23.32
C GLU A 139 13.02 0.80 23.07
N GLN A 140 12.26 0.91 21.97
CA GLN A 140 11.16 0.00 21.65
C GLN A 140 11.47 -0.92 20.47
N ASN A 141 11.13 -2.20 20.62
CA ASN A 141 10.97 -3.12 19.50
C ASN A 141 9.51 -3.14 19.08
N VAL A 142 9.24 -2.73 17.85
CA VAL A 142 7.89 -2.69 17.27
C VAL A 142 7.79 -3.72 16.17
N ASN A 143 6.90 -4.70 16.35
CA ASN A 143 6.53 -5.65 15.31
C ASN A 143 5.10 -5.38 14.88
N VAL A 144 4.88 -5.39 13.58
CA VAL A 144 3.59 -5.11 12.97
C VAL A 144 3.26 -6.27 12.06
N HIS A 145 2.04 -6.79 12.19
CA HIS A 145 1.48 -7.77 11.27
C HIS A 145 0.18 -7.24 10.71
N PHE A 146 -0.05 -7.47 9.42
CA PHE A 146 -1.26 -7.07 8.73
C PHE A 146 -1.73 -8.20 7.85
N PHE A 147 -3.05 -8.40 7.86
CA PHE A 147 -3.74 -9.10 6.80
C PHE A 147 -4.92 -8.24 6.36
N GLY A 148 -5.06 -8.07 5.06
CA GLY A 148 -6.16 -7.29 4.48
C GLY A 148 -6.41 -7.67 3.04
N THR A 149 -7.55 -7.20 2.55
CA THR A 149 -8.01 -7.48 1.20
C THR A 149 -8.24 -6.18 0.45
N ALA A 150 -7.96 -6.19 -0.84
CA ALA A 150 -8.43 -5.12 -1.71
C ALA A 150 -9.96 -5.16 -1.77
N PRO A 151 -10.63 -4.03 -1.99
CA PRO A 151 -12.04 -4.03 -2.35
C PRO A 151 -12.24 -4.95 -3.55
N VAL A 152 -12.97 -6.04 -3.35
CA VAL A 152 -13.41 -6.87 -4.47
C VAL A 152 -14.48 -6.06 -5.18
N ALA A 153 -14.32 -5.81 -6.48
CA ALA A 153 -15.40 -5.23 -7.28
C ALA A 153 -16.66 -6.08 -7.03
N ALA A 154 -17.74 -5.45 -6.55
CA ALA A 154 -18.95 -6.19 -6.29
C ALA A 154 -19.38 -6.87 -7.60
N SER A 155 -19.85 -8.12 -7.55
CA SER A 155 -20.27 -8.79 -8.78
C SER A 155 -21.40 -7.99 -9.42
N GLY A 156 -21.16 -7.44 -10.63
CA GLY A 156 -22.09 -6.54 -11.31
C GLY A 156 -21.85 -5.04 -11.08
N ASP A 157 -20.80 -4.65 -10.35
CA ASP A 157 -20.27 -3.27 -10.30
C ASP A 157 -19.50 -2.98 -11.59
N LEU A 158 -20.23 -2.50 -12.60
CA LEU A 158 -19.70 -2.20 -13.92
C LEU A 158 -19.07 -0.81 -13.98
N ASN A 159 -19.40 0.05 -13.02
CA ASN A 159 -18.92 1.43 -12.98
C ASN A 159 -17.71 1.63 -12.03
N GLY A 160 -17.38 0.63 -11.20
CA GLY A 160 -16.27 0.64 -10.27
C GLY A 160 -16.47 1.50 -9.02
N ASP A 161 -17.72 1.84 -8.67
CA ASP A 161 -18.06 2.67 -7.50
C ASP A 161 -18.14 1.86 -6.19
N GLY A 162 -18.01 0.53 -6.29
CA GLY A 162 -18.04 -0.40 -5.16
C GLY A 162 -19.46 -0.80 -4.73
N VAL A 163 -20.51 -0.36 -5.42
CA VAL A 163 -21.91 -0.58 -5.05
C VAL A 163 -22.74 -1.04 -6.26
N THR A 164 -23.17 -2.31 -6.26
CA THR A 164 -24.07 -2.80 -7.32
C THR A 164 -25.45 -2.13 -7.25
N ASN A 165 -25.71 -1.19 -8.17
CA ASN A 165 -26.96 -0.42 -8.19
C ASN A 165 -27.38 0.02 -9.62
N VAL A 166 -28.34 0.94 -9.74
CA VAL A 166 -28.88 1.38 -11.05
C VAL A 166 -27.86 2.12 -11.91
N THR A 167 -26.82 2.69 -11.31
CA THR A 167 -25.72 3.33 -12.03
C THR A 167 -24.94 2.31 -12.86
N ASP A 168 -24.77 1.06 -12.39
CA ASP A 168 -24.15 -0.03 -13.16
C ASP A 168 -24.97 -0.43 -14.38
N VAL A 169 -26.30 -0.47 -14.25
CA VAL A 169 -27.20 -0.74 -15.38
C VAL A 169 -27.07 0.36 -16.43
N THR A 170 -26.92 1.61 -15.99
CA THR A 170 -26.70 2.74 -16.90
C THR A 170 -25.37 2.59 -17.65
N THR A 171 -24.30 2.17 -16.97
CA THR A 171 -23.00 1.85 -17.59
C THR A 171 -23.12 0.72 -18.60
N LEU A 172 -23.83 -0.35 -18.28
CA LEU A 172 -24.10 -1.46 -19.21
C LEU A 172 -24.79 -0.98 -20.49
N VAL A 173 -25.84 -0.17 -20.34
CA VAL A 173 -26.59 0.37 -21.49
C VAL A 173 -25.67 1.22 -22.37
N GLN A 174 -24.83 2.07 -21.77
CA GLN A 174 -23.86 2.86 -22.53
C GLN A 174 -22.85 1.99 -23.29
N MET A 175 -22.34 0.92 -22.66
CA MET A 175 -21.45 -0.04 -23.32
C MET A 175 -22.11 -0.68 -24.54
N ILE A 176 -23.37 -1.10 -24.42
CA ILE A 176 -24.13 -1.71 -25.52
C ILE A 176 -24.37 -0.70 -26.65
N LEU A 177 -24.77 0.53 -26.32
CA LEU A 177 -25.05 1.57 -27.31
C LEU A 177 -23.78 2.05 -28.04
N ASN A 178 -22.62 1.95 -27.40
CA ASN A 178 -21.34 2.38 -27.96
C ASN A 178 -20.54 1.24 -28.62
N ALA A 179 -21.02 -0.01 -28.54
CA ALA A 179 -20.43 -1.14 -29.26
C ALA A 179 -20.72 -1.00 -30.76
N LYS A 180 -19.72 -0.55 -31.52
CA LYS A 180 -19.72 -0.56 -33.00
C LYS A 180 -19.03 -1.80 -33.53
#